data_AF-A0A956Z1D3-F1
#
_entry.id   AF-A0A956Z1D3-F1
#
_cell.length_a   1.000
_cell.length_b   1.000
_cell.length_c   1.000
_cell.angle_alpha   90.00
_cell.angle_beta   90.00
_cell.angle_gamma   90.00
#
_symmetry.space_group_name_H-M   'P 1'
#
loop_
_entity.id
_entity.type
_entity.pdbx_description
1 polymer ?
#
loop_
_entity_poly.entity_id
_entity_poly.type
_entity_poly.pdbx_seq_one_letter_code
_entity_poly.pdbx_strand_id
1 'polypeptide(L)'
;MNRRSLYVCLSFLLILFSNAWVLAQAVDMPDSVTIAGTIQSALGCSGDWQPECAMTHLDFDEEDQLWKASFDLPAGAYEYKAALNDSWDLNYGAGAEQNGSNIPLALDEDRTVTFYFDANTGWITDDVNTLIVNVPGSYQSEIGCADDWAPTCLRSWLQDPDGDGVFTFRTGAIPAGAYEAKVAADQSWALNWGANGAQNGANIPFVVPEDNTLVEFVFNTSDHVMTINVGGEAASTLVGNLFTAQAHWVTADTILWDTGRVPGASYRLHYSADGALELTEAGITGGDFIELTPDRAGVTDEIAAKFPQLARFSAFKLKPEDLAAVPEILTGQIAIDGVTQQGLLLGATLLQFPGALDDLYTYDGPLGVTWNGDVPTLSVWAPTARSVKLHLFADSSPDATATVLDMTHDAEHGVWSITGEPGWNYQYYLYEVEVYTRTENAVVHNLVTDPYALSLSMNSTRSQIVNLDDPALMPDGWLQTEKPPLAAPEDIVVYELHVRDFSITDQTVNPD
;
A
#
# COMPACT_ATOMS: atom_id res chain seq x y z
N MET A 1 67.35 48.42 -30.43
CA MET A 1 67.99 47.28 -29.73
C MET A 1 66.85 46.52 -29.05
N ASN A 2 66.52 45.25 -29.27
CA ASN A 2 67.21 44.14 -29.89
C ASN A 2 66.17 43.20 -30.56
N ARG A 3 66.59 42.44 -31.57
CA ARG A 3 65.80 41.62 -32.52
C ARG A 3 65.58 40.15 -32.05
N ARG A 4 64.65 39.47 -32.74
CA ARG A 4 64.46 37.99 -32.96
C ARG A 4 63.68 37.24 -31.86
N SER A 5 62.77 36.28 -32.11
CA SER A 5 62.53 35.39 -33.25
C SER A 5 61.06 34.89 -33.34
N LEU A 6 60.71 34.52 -34.56
CA LEU A 6 59.56 33.77 -35.10
C LEU A 6 59.36 32.39 -34.42
N TYR A 7 58.12 31.97 -34.13
CA TYR A 7 57.63 30.57 -34.27
C TYR A 7 56.09 30.54 -34.29
N VAL A 8 55.56 30.01 -35.39
CA VAL A 8 54.17 29.53 -35.54
C VAL A 8 54.10 28.16 -34.87
N CYS A 9 53.11 27.93 -34.00
CA CYS A 9 52.71 26.58 -33.64
C CYS A 9 51.22 26.52 -33.33
N LEU A 10 50.51 25.86 -34.24
CA LEU A 10 49.21 25.25 -34.07
C LEU A 10 49.31 24.26 -32.89
N SER A 11 48.48 24.42 -31.86
CA SER A 11 48.32 23.40 -30.81
C SER A 11 46.85 23.21 -30.53
N PHE A 12 46.32 22.15 -31.17
CA PHE A 12 45.17 21.38 -30.73
C PHE A 12 45.25 21.14 -29.22
N LEU A 13 44.24 21.57 -28.47
CA LEU A 13 43.99 21.04 -27.13
C LEU A 13 42.73 20.17 -27.22
N LEU A 14 42.96 18.85 -27.29
CA LEU A 14 41.95 17.85 -26.97
C LEU A 14 41.45 18.14 -25.54
N ILE A 15 40.20 18.58 -25.41
CA ILE A 15 39.47 18.47 -24.14
C ILE A 15 38.71 17.16 -24.24
N LEU A 16 39.20 16.16 -23.51
CA LEU A 16 38.54 14.90 -23.26
C LEU A 16 37.18 15.19 -22.62
N PHE A 17 36.11 14.95 -23.38
CA PHE A 17 34.78 14.78 -22.82
C PHE A 17 34.81 13.50 -21.98
N SER A 18 34.97 13.64 -20.65
CA SER A 18 34.53 12.62 -19.73
C SER A 18 33.00 12.68 -19.69
N ASN A 19 32.36 11.97 -20.61
CA ASN A 19 30.95 11.60 -20.50
C ASN A 19 30.81 10.67 -19.30
N ALA A 20 30.60 11.24 -18.11
CA ALA A 20 30.00 10.51 -17.01
C ALA A 20 28.51 10.43 -17.33
N TRP A 21 28.13 9.34 -18.00
CA TRP A 21 26.74 8.92 -18.09
C TRP A 21 26.25 8.73 -16.65
N VAL A 22 25.34 9.58 -16.21
CA VAL A 22 24.55 9.29 -15.02
C VAL A 22 23.53 8.25 -15.48
N LEU A 23 23.89 6.98 -15.33
CA LEU A 23 22.93 5.89 -15.38
C LEU A 23 21.94 6.11 -14.23
N ALA A 24 20.64 5.92 -14.51
CA ALA A 24 19.62 5.80 -13.48
C ALA A 24 20.12 4.82 -12.42
N GLN A 25 20.06 5.19 -11.14
CA GLN A 25 20.40 4.29 -10.06
C GLN A 25 19.40 3.13 -10.09
N ALA A 26 19.93 1.91 -10.26
CA ALA A 26 19.18 0.68 -10.06
C ALA A 26 18.60 0.66 -8.64
N VAL A 27 17.39 0.10 -8.50
CA VAL A 27 16.92 -0.38 -7.19
C VAL A 27 18.06 -1.24 -6.62
N ASP A 28 18.52 -0.94 -5.40
CA ASP A 28 19.57 -1.75 -4.78
C ASP A 28 18.99 -3.16 -4.63
N MET A 29 19.53 -4.13 -5.37
CA MET A 29 19.02 -5.50 -5.31
C MET A 29 19.14 -5.99 -3.87
N PRO A 30 18.12 -6.69 -3.35
CA PRO A 30 18.23 -7.25 -2.01
C PRO A 30 19.42 -8.23 -1.96
N ASP A 31 20.11 -8.28 -0.82
CA ASP A 31 21.19 -9.23 -0.57
C ASP A 31 20.65 -10.67 -0.46
N SER A 32 19.39 -10.81 -0.02
CA SER A 32 18.69 -12.09 0.08
C SER A 32 17.17 -11.93 -0.07
N VAL A 33 16.52 -12.98 -0.56
CA VAL A 33 15.06 -13.13 -0.55
C VAL A 33 14.73 -14.47 0.09
N THR A 34 14.00 -14.44 1.20
CA THR A 34 13.60 -15.64 1.94
C THR A 34 12.12 -15.88 1.80
N ILE A 35 11.72 -17.09 1.42
CA ILE A 35 10.34 -17.52 1.57
C ILE A 35 10.10 -17.87 3.04
N ALA A 36 9.54 -16.91 3.78
CA ALA A 36 9.25 -17.03 5.19
C ALA A 36 7.77 -17.40 5.39
N GLY A 37 7.51 -18.44 6.16
CA GLY A 37 6.17 -19.00 6.28
C GLY A 37 6.12 -20.35 6.98
N THR A 38 4.95 -20.98 7.00
CA THR A 38 4.73 -22.31 7.59
C THR A 38 5.35 -23.45 6.77
N ILE A 39 5.89 -23.15 5.59
CA ILE A 39 6.68 -24.10 4.79
C ILE A 39 8.05 -24.42 5.42
N GLN A 40 8.57 -23.52 6.26
CA GLN A 40 9.98 -23.55 6.66
C GLN A 40 10.31 -24.73 7.56
N SER A 41 9.43 -25.08 8.50
CA SER A 41 9.61 -26.29 9.32
C SER A 41 9.63 -27.57 8.47
N ALA A 42 8.84 -27.62 7.39
CA ALA A 42 8.83 -28.76 6.47
C ALA A 42 10.13 -28.85 5.65
N LEU A 43 10.77 -27.71 5.37
CA LEU A 43 12.03 -27.59 4.61
C LEU A 43 13.30 -27.64 5.50
N GLY A 44 13.13 -27.85 6.81
CA GLY A 44 14.23 -28.09 7.74
C GLY A 44 14.78 -26.84 8.43
N CYS A 45 14.08 -25.71 8.37
CA CYS A 45 14.34 -24.58 9.26
C CYS A 45 14.04 -24.96 10.73
N SER A 46 14.57 -24.19 11.67
CA SER A 46 14.36 -24.44 13.10
C SER A 46 12.94 -24.13 13.59
N GLY A 47 12.18 -23.36 12.79
CA GLY A 47 10.77 -23.07 12.96
C GLY A 47 10.22 -22.34 11.74
N ASP A 48 8.99 -21.85 11.88
CA ASP A 48 8.30 -21.08 10.85
C ASP A 48 8.53 -19.57 11.03
N TRP A 49 8.29 -18.81 9.96
CA TRP A 49 8.36 -17.33 9.95
C TRP A 49 9.74 -16.75 10.31
N GLN A 50 10.81 -17.42 9.87
CA GLN A 50 12.20 -17.04 10.10
C GLN A 50 12.79 -16.37 8.85
N PRO A 51 12.85 -15.03 8.77
CA PRO A 51 13.37 -14.33 7.59
C PRO A 51 14.85 -14.64 7.33
N GLU A 52 15.60 -15.03 8.36
CA GLU A 52 17.01 -15.40 8.29
C GLU A 52 17.28 -16.87 7.91
N CYS A 53 16.24 -17.68 7.67
CA CYS A 53 16.44 -19.09 7.35
C CYS A 53 16.95 -19.29 5.92
N ALA A 54 18.27 -19.48 5.79
CA ALA A 54 18.94 -19.77 4.53
C ALA A 54 18.41 -20.98 3.75
N MET A 55 17.69 -21.92 4.40
CA MET A 55 17.12 -23.10 3.74
C MET A 55 15.98 -22.77 2.78
N THR A 56 15.35 -21.60 2.93
CA THR A 56 14.27 -21.13 2.06
C THR A 56 14.63 -19.84 1.32
N HIS A 57 15.93 -19.57 1.17
CA HIS A 57 16.40 -18.51 0.29
C HIS A 57 16.08 -18.87 -1.16
N LEU A 58 15.68 -17.85 -1.92
CA LEU A 58 15.65 -17.90 -3.36
C LEU A 58 17.05 -17.61 -3.91
N ASP A 59 17.35 -18.18 -5.08
CA ASP A 59 18.56 -17.87 -5.82
C ASP A 59 18.26 -16.75 -6.83
N PHE A 60 19.15 -15.75 -6.90
CA PHE A 60 19.04 -14.74 -7.93
C PHE A 60 19.47 -15.31 -9.29
N ASP A 61 18.57 -15.29 -10.26
CA ASP A 61 18.84 -15.65 -11.64
C ASP A 61 19.22 -14.41 -12.43
N GLU A 62 20.50 -14.29 -12.78
CA GLU A 62 21.01 -13.18 -13.58
C GLU A 62 20.44 -13.15 -15.01
N GLU A 63 20.09 -14.31 -15.58
CA GLU A 63 19.51 -14.38 -16.93
C GLU A 63 18.09 -13.83 -16.94
N ASP A 64 17.27 -14.13 -15.94
CA ASP A 64 15.88 -13.65 -15.86
C ASP A 64 15.73 -12.31 -15.11
N GLN A 65 16.72 -11.94 -14.30
CA GLN A 65 16.63 -10.86 -13.27
C GLN A 65 15.53 -11.10 -12.23
N LEU A 66 15.33 -12.36 -11.86
CA LEU A 66 14.32 -12.77 -10.89
C LEU A 66 14.97 -13.61 -9.79
N TRP A 67 14.36 -13.63 -8.62
CA TRP A 67 14.71 -14.56 -7.56
C TRP A 67 13.83 -15.80 -7.69
N LYS A 68 14.43 -17.00 -7.70
CA LYS A 68 13.69 -18.25 -7.81
C LYS A 68 14.36 -19.41 -7.08
N ALA A 69 13.54 -20.33 -6.57
CA ALA A 69 14.01 -21.61 -6.06
C ALA A 69 12.85 -22.62 -6.05
N SER A 70 13.20 -23.90 -6.16
CA SER A 70 12.26 -25.01 -6.11
C SER A 70 12.47 -25.82 -4.83
N PHE A 71 11.38 -26.15 -4.14
CA PHE A 71 11.40 -26.91 -2.91
C PHE A 71 10.45 -28.10 -2.98
N ASP A 72 10.88 -29.26 -2.49
CA ASP A 72 10.01 -30.43 -2.35
C ASP A 72 9.16 -30.28 -1.08
N LEU A 73 7.85 -30.08 -1.26
CA LEU A 73 6.90 -29.86 -0.18
C LEU A 73 5.93 -31.03 -0.06
N PRO A 74 5.71 -31.56 1.16
CA PRO A 74 4.65 -32.53 1.40
C PRO A 74 3.26 -31.95 1.18
N ALA A 75 2.28 -32.83 0.91
CA ALA A 75 0.86 -32.46 0.91
C ALA A 75 0.48 -31.73 2.21
N GLY A 76 -0.25 -30.62 2.11
CA GLY A 76 -0.57 -29.79 3.26
C GLY A 76 -1.11 -28.42 2.91
N ALA A 77 -1.50 -27.66 3.94
CA ALA A 77 -1.86 -26.26 3.83
C ALA A 77 -0.77 -25.42 4.47
N TYR A 78 -0.22 -24.50 3.69
CA TYR A 78 0.86 -23.61 4.07
C TYR A 78 0.47 -22.16 3.82
N GLU A 79 1.30 -21.26 4.31
CA GLU A 79 1.21 -19.83 4.07
C GLU A 79 2.61 -19.22 4.08
N TYR A 80 2.85 -18.21 3.24
CA TYR A 80 4.19 -17.65 3.06
C TYR A 80 4.20 -16.18 2.63
N LYS A 81 5.40 -15.58 2.69
CA LYS A 81 5.78 -14.24 2.24
C LYS A 81 7.23 -14.23 1.74
N ALA A 82 7.61 -13.18 1.03
CA ALA A 82 9.01 -12.88 0.73
C ALA A 82 9.55 -11.87 1.75
N ALA A 83 10.51 -12.27 2.58
CA ALA A 83 11.27 -11.38 3.46
C ALA A 83 12.62 -11.03 2.81
N LEU A 84 13.04 -9.77 2.87
CA LEU A 84 14.27 -9.30 2.22
C LEU A 84 15.39 -9.06 3.23
N ASN A 85 16.62 -9.34 2.83
CA ASN A 85 17.84 -9.06 3.60
C ASN A 85 17.82 -9.70 5.00
N ASP A 86 17.31 -10.94 5.08
CA ASP A 86 17.21 -11.72 6.31
C ASP A 86 16.43 -11.02 7.44
N SER A 87 15.55 -10.06 7.11
CA SER A 87 14.79 -9.24 8.05
C SER A 87 13.33 -9.03 7.61
N TRP A 88 12.48 -8.63 8.55
CA TRP A 88 11.11 -8.21 8.28
C TRP A 88 10.98 -6.73 7.89
N ASP A 89 12.06 -5.95 7.93
CA ASP A 89 12.04 -4.51 7.62
C ASP A 89 11.44 -4.21 6.23
N LEU A 90 11.74 -5.08 5.27
CA LEU A 90 11.17 -5.04 3.93
C LEU A 90 10.71 -6.45 3.56
N ASN A 91 9.41 -6.62 3.38
CA ASN A 91 8.81 -7.90 3.00
C ASN A 91 7.56 -7.66 2.16
N TYR A 92 7.22 -8.65 1.35
CA TYR A 92 6.09 -8.63 0.43
C TYR A 92 5.20 -9.85 0.62
N GLY A 93 3.90 -9.62 0.55
CA GLY A 93 2.86 -10.65 0.65
C GLY A 93 1.90 -10.61 -0.54
N ALA A 94 0.65 -11.03 -0.30
CA ALA A 94 -0.40 -11.01 -1.31
C ALA A 94 -0.55 -9.61 -1.94
N GLY A 95 -0.84 -9.55 -3.25
CA GLY A 95 -1.01 -8.27 -3.96
C GLY A 95 0.29 -7.54 -4.32
N ALA A 96 1.45 -8.17 -4.14
CA ALA A 96 2.76 -7.49 -4.18
C ALA A 96 2.86 -6.33 -3.17
N GLU A 97 2.08 -6.37 -2.10
CA GLU A 97 2.04 -5.32 -1.09
C GLU A 97 3.19 -5.47 -0.09
N GLN A 98 3.88 -4.37 0.21
CA GLN A 98 4.83 -4.33 1.31
C GLN A 98 4.08 -4.56 2.62
N ASN A 99 4.53 -5.51 3.44
CA ASN A 99 3.80 -5.98 4.62
C ASN A 99 2.39 -6.52 4.30
N GLY A 100 2.16 -6.96 3.05
CA GLY A 100 0.89 -7.53 2.60
C GLY A 100 0.44 -8.74 3.41
N SER A 101 -0.74 -9.27 3.13
CA SER A 101 -1.22 -10.49 3.81
C SER A 101 -0.39 -11.72 3.45
N ASN A 102 -0.44 -12.76 4.28
CA ASN A 102 0.22 -14.04 3.98
C ASN A 102 -0.44 -14.70 2.76
N ILE A 103 0.34 -15.33 1.89
CA ILE A 103 -0.16 -16.02 0.69
C ILE A 103 -0.44 -17.48 1.05
N PRO A 104 -1.69 -17.98 0.94
CA PRO A 104 -1.99 -19.38 1.20
C PRO A 104 -1.48 -20.28 0.07
N LEU A 105 -0.99 -21.47 0.42
CA LEU A 105 -0.55 -22.50 -0.53
C LEU A 105 -1.12 -23.85 -0.08
N ALA A 106 -2.01 -24.43 -0.90
CA ALA A 106 -2.61 -25.73 -0.62
C ALA A 106 -2.08 -26.79 -1.60
N LEU A 107 -1.52 -27.87 -1.06
CA LEU A 107 -0.96 -28.99 -1.82
C LEU A 107 -1.76 -30.26 -1.51
N ASP A 108 -2.39 -30.85 -2.53
CA ASP A 108 -3.15 -32.09 -2.40
C ASP A 108 -2.25 -33.34 -2.31
N GLU A 109 -1.02 -33.25 -2.82
CA GLU A 109 -0.02 -34.30 -2.81
C GLU A 109 1.39 -33.71 -2.67
N ASP A 110 2.35 -34.57 -2.30
CA ASP A 110 3.76 -34.18 -2.24
C ASP A 110 4.23 -33.75 -3.63
N ARG A 111 4.76 -32.53 -3.76
CA ARG A 111 5.26 -32.02 -5.03
C ARG A 111 6.38 -31.01 -4.86
N THR A 112 7.18 -30.87 -5.90
CA THR A 112 8.09 -29.74 -6.04
C THR A 112 7.27 -28.49 -6.36
N VAL A 113 7.52 -27.41 -5.63
CA VAL A 113 6.93 -26.08 -5.82
C VAL A 113 8.04 -25.09 -6.13
N THR A 114 7.88 -24.30 -7.18
CA THR A 114 8.82 -23.24 -7.53
C THR A 114 8.25 -21.88 -7.14
N PHE A 115 9.03 -21.11 -6.40
CA PHE A 115 8.69 -19.75 -6.00
C PHE A 115 9.44 -18.75 -6.85
N TYR A 116 8.79 -17.63 -7.17
CA TYR A 116 9.32 -16.56 -8.00
C TYR A 116 9.10 -15.22 -7.32
N PHE A 117 10.12 -14.38 -7.28
CA PHE A 117 10.04 -13.03 -6.77
C PHE A 117 10.71 -12.02 -7.70
N ASP A 118 9.97 -10.98 -8.06
CA ASP A 118 10.49 -9.82 -8.77
C ASP A 118 10.69 -8.66 -7.79
N ALA A 119 11.96 -8.29 -7.57
CA ALA A 119 12.31 -7.21 -6.66
C ALA A 119 11.84 -5.82 -7.15
N ASN A 120 11.53 -5.67 -8.44
CA ASN A 120 11.04 -4.40 -9.01
C ASN A 120 9.55 -4.17 -8.73
N THR A 121 8.76 -5.23 -8.77
CA THR A 121 7.30 -5.15 -8.56
C THR A 121 6.91 -5.53 -7.13
N GLY A 122 7.77 -6.23 -6.40
CA GLY A 122 7.46 -6.82 -5.10
C GLY A 122 6.58 -8.07 -5.22
N TRP A 123 6.32 -8.56 -6.43
CA TRP A 123 5.44 -9.69 -6.63
C TRP A 123 6.15 -11.00 -6.30
N ILE A 124 5.61 -11.70 -5.31
CA ILE A 124 5.99 -13.05 -4.90
C ILE A 124 4.84 -14.00 -5.26
N THR A 125 5.15 -15.09 -5.94
CA THR A 125 4.18 -16.15 -6.26
C THR A 125 4.82 -17.54 -6.35
N ASP A 126 4.00 -18.55 -6.61
CA ASP A 126 4.35 -19.96 -6.78
C ASP A 126 3.66 -20.59 -8.01
N ASP A 127 4.23 -21.68 -8.51
CA ASP A 127 3.74 -22.44 -9.67
C ASP A 127 2.54 -23.38 -9.36
N VAL A 128 1.90 -23.23 -8.21
CA VAL A 128 0.66 -23.94 -7.86
C VAL A 128 -0.54 -23.01 -7.95
N ASN A 129 -0.45 -21.84 -7.33
CA ASN A 129 -1.49 -20.83 -7.28
C ASN A 129 -1.57 -20.00 -8.56
N THR A 130 -0.44 -19.82 -9.26
CA THR A 130 -0.35 -18.95 -10.42
C THR A 130 0.24 -19.67 -11.62
N LEU A 131 -0.37 -19.48 -12.79
CA LEU A 131 0.18 -19.95 -14.05
C LEU A 131 1.40 -19.10 -14.41
N ILE A 132 2.57 -19.71 -14.57
CA ILE A 132 3.79 -18.98 -14.92
C ILE A 132 3.82 -18.77 -16.43
N VAL A 133 3.39 -17.59 -16.87
CA VAL A 133 3.28 -17.23 -18.29
C VAL A 133 4.31 -16.21 -18.73
N ASN A 134 4.93 -16.43 -19.88
CA ASN A 134 5.78 -15.44 -20.53
C ASN A 134 5.41 -15.27 -21.99
N VAL A 135 6.14 -14.37 -22.66
CA VAL A 135 5.87 -14.04 -24.07
C VAL A 135 7.10 -14.35 -24.94
N PRO A 136 7.25 -15.58 -25.44
CA PRO A 136 8.32 -15.88 -26.38
C PRO A 136 8.07 -15.26 -27.74
N GLY A 137 9.14 -14.76 -28.36
CA GLY A 137 9.03 -14.09 -29.65
C GLY A 137 10.38 -13.80 -30.28
N SER A 138 10.34 -13.22 -31.48
CA SER A 138 11.53 -12.83 -32.26
C SER A 138 12.25 -11.59 -31.73
N TYR A 139 11.93 -11.15 -30.51
CA TYR A 139 12.44 -9.94 -29.86
C TYR A 139 13.17 -10.26 -28.55
N GLN A 140 13.12 -11.51 -28.08
CA GLN A 140 13.56 -11.87 -26.73
C GLN A 140 15.05 -11.61 -26.51
N SER A 141 15.86 -11.85 -27.55
CA SER A 141 17.29 -11.51 -27.52
C SER A 141 17.56 -10.02 -27.31
N GLU A 142 16.66 -9.14 -27.77
CA GLU A 142 16.76 -7.69 -27.60
C GLU A 142 16.48 -7.23 -26.16
N ILE A 143 15.71 -8.02 -25.40
CA ILE A 143 15.40 -7.72 -23.98
C ILE A 143 16.28 -8.51 -23.00
N GLY A 144 17.32 -9.18 -23.50
CA GLY A 144 18.36 -9.82 -22.69
C GLY A 144 18.24 -11.34 -22.54
N CYS A 145 17.33 -12.01 -23.24
CA CYS A 145 17.35 -13.48 -23.32
C CYS A 145 18.53 -13.96 -24.19
N ALA A 146 19.00 -15.19 -23.96
CA ALA A 146 20.07 -15.78 -24.77
C ALA A 146 19.64 -16.04 -26.23
N ASP A 147 18.38 -16.44 -26.44
CA ASP A 147 17.81 -16.79 -27.73
C ASP A 147 16.40 -16.21 -27.90
N ASP A 148 15.98 -16.08 -29.16
CA ASP A 148 14.57 -15.80 -29.50
C ASP A 148 13.72 -17.07 -29.38
N TRP A 149 12.41 -16.91 -29.17
CA TRP A 149 11.45 -18.02 -29.03
C TRP A 149 11.80 -19.00 -27.91
N ALA A 150 12.39 -18.49 -26.83
CA ALA A 150 12.78 -19.24 -25.65
C ALA A 150 11.66 -19.16 -24.58
N PRO A 151 10.81 -20.19 -24.44
CA PRO A 151 9.78 -20.20 -23.38
C PRO A 151 10.38 -20.27 -21.98
N THR A 152 11.64 -20.67 -21.85
CA THR A 152 12.34 -20.73 -20.56
C THR A 152 12.84 -19.36 -20.07
N CYS A 153 12.91 -18.34 -20.93
CA CYS A 153 13.39 -17.01 -20.54
C CYS A 153 12.25 -16.16 -19.95
N LEU A 154 12.35 -15.80 -18.68
CA LEU A 154 11.34 -15.04 -17.95
C LEU A 154 11.58 -13.52 -17.96
N ARG A 155 12.50 -13.02 -18.80
CA ARG A 155 12.61 -11.57 -19.08
C ARG A 155 11.31 -10.93 -19.55
N SER A 156 10.43 -11.72 -20.17
CA SER A 156 9.07 -11.34 -20.57
C SER A 156 7.98 -12.00 -19.73
N TRP A 157 8.25 -12.26 -18.45
CA TRP A 157 7.27 -12.81 -17.50
C TRP A 157 6.09 -11.85 -17.37
N LEU A 158 4.89 -12.34 -17.72
CA LEU A 158 3.65 -11.63 -17.50
C LEU A 158 3.22 -11.83 -16.05
N GLN A 159 2.87 -10.74 -15.37
CA GLN A 159 2.55 -10.74 -13.95
C GLN A 159 1.07 -10.41 -13.71
N ASP A 160 0.49 -11.04 -12.68
CA ASP A 160 -0.90 -10.83 -12.23
C ASP A 160 -0.92 -10.69 -10.69
N PRO A 161 -0.50 -9.54 -10.13
CA PRO A 161 -0.45 -9.36 -8.69
C PRO A 161 -1.82 -9.32 -8.00
N ASP A 162 -2.88 -8.88 -8.68
CA ASP A 162 -4.23 -8.76 -8.11
C ASP A 162 -5.08 -10.03 -8.27
N GLY A 163 -4.65 -10.98 -9.10
CA GLY A 163 -5.26 -12.29 -9.26
C GLY A 163 -6.55 -12.26 -10.06
N ASP A 164 -6.73 -11.25 -10.93
CA ASP A 164 -7.93 -11.11 -11.75
C ASP A 164 -7.89 -11.99 -13.03
N GLY A 165 -6.76 -12.64 -13.30
CA GLY A 165 -6.53 -13.48 -14.47
C GLY A 165 -6.04 -12.72 -15.71
N VAL A 166 -5.64 -11.45 -15.55
CA VAL A 166 -5.10 -10.58 -16.61
C VAL A 166 -3.62 -10.31 -16.35
N PHE A 167 -2.78 -11.08 -17.03
CA PHE A 167 -1.35 -11.02 -16.86
C PHE A 167 -0.72 -9.95 -17.76
N THR A 168 0.20 -9.16 -17.22
CA THR A 168 0.80 -8.02 -17.93
C THR A 168 2.33 -8.02 -17.88
N PHE A 169 2.98 -7.69 -19.00
CA PHE A 169 4.42 -7.47 -19.12
C PHE A 169 4.66 -6.22 -19.97
N ARG A 170 5.59 -5.35 -19.54
CA ARG A 170 5.90 -4.08 -20.20
C ARG A 170 7.39 -3.93 -20.40
N THR A 171 7.79 -3.48 -21.58
CA THR A 171 9.20 -3.19 -21.87
C THR A 171 9.35 -2.10 -22.92
N GLY A 172 10.32 -1.21 -22.71
CA GLY A 172 10.81 -0.27 -23.74
C GLY A 172 12.10 -0.75 -24.40
N ALA A 173 12.62 -1.94 -24.05
CA ALA A 173 13.93 -2.40 -24.52
C ALA A 173 13.89 -2.96 -25.95
N ILE A 174 12.71 -3.19 -26.52
CA ILE A 174 12.57 -3.70 -27.90
C ILE A 174 12.89 -2.56 -28.89
N PRO A 175 13.91 -2.70 -29.76
CA PRO A 175 14.24 -1.70 -30.77
C PRO A 175 13.15 -1.52 -31.83
N ALA A 176 13.26 -0.48 -32.65
CA ALA A 176 12.37 -0.29 -33.79
C ALA A 176 12.48 -1.47 -34.78
N GLY A 177 11.35 -2.07 -35.13
CA GLY A 177 11.34 -3.27 -35.97
C GLY A 177 9.98 -3.96 -36.05
N ALA A 178 9.90 -4.97 -36.91
CA ALA A 178 8.75 -5.86 -36.99
C ALA A 178 9.09 -7.18 -36.30
N TYR A 179 8.22 -7.60 -35.39
CA TYR A 179 8.44 -8.74 -34.50
C TYR A 179 7.19 -9.62 -34.46
N GLU A 180 7.36 -10.82 -33.94
CA GLU A 180 6.26 -11.75 -33.66
C GLU A 180 6.41 -12.35 -32.26
N ALA A 181 5.28 -12.68 -31.63
CA ALA A 181 5.24 -13.24 -30.29
C ALA A 181 4.10 -14.25 -30.10
N LYS A 182 4.18 -15.03 -29.02
CA LYS A 182 3.14 -15.93 -28.50
C LYS A 182 3.21 -15.97 -26.98
N VAL A 183 2.15 -16.46 -26.34
CA VAL A 183 2.18 -16.79 -24.91
C VAL A 183 2.59 -18.24 -24.76
N ALA A 184 3.51 -18.51 -23.84
CA ALA A 184 3.85 -19.84 -23.37
C ALA A 184 3.67 -19.91 -21.84
N ALA A 185 3.26 -21.09 -21.35
CA ALA A 185 3.10 -21.35 -19.94
C ALA A 185 4.10 -22.40 -19.44
N ASP A 186 4.41 -22.33 -18.15
CA ASP A 186 5.26 -23.27 -17.42
C ASP A 186 6.62 -23.48 -18.11
N GLN A 187 7.17 -22.38 -18.63
CA GLN A 187 8.49 -22.33 -19.27
C GLN A 187 8.66 -23.35 -20.42
N SER A 188 7.57 -23.77 -21.06
CA SER A 188 7.61 -24.79 -22.11
C SER A 188 6.63 -24.50 -23.25
N TRP A 189 6.81 -25.18 -24.39
CA TRP A 189 5.86 -25.12 -25.50
C TRP A 189 4.65 -26.06 -25.33
N ALA A 190 4.55 -26.82 -24.24
CA ALA A 190 3.46 -27.78 -24.06
C ALA A 190 2.08 -27.11 -23.99
N LEU A 191 2.02 -25.94 -23.33
CA LEU A 191 0.85 -25.11 -23.24
C LEU A 191 1.21 -23.70 -23.74
N ASN A 192 0.63 -23.32 -24.88
CA ASN A 192 0.91 -22.04 -25.53
C ASN A 192 -0.30 -21.58 -26.35
N TRP A 193 -0.43 -20.27 -26.50
CA TRP A 193 -1.52 -19.65 -27.25
C TRP A 193 -0.98 -18.60 -28.22
N GLY A 194 -1.57 -18.61 -29.42
CA GLY A 194 -1.27 -17.67 -30.48
C GLY A 194 -2.45 -16.76 -30.79
N ALA A 195 -2.51 -16.29 -32.03
CA ALA A 195 -3.55 -15.37 -32.49
C ALA A 195 -4.98 -15.85 -32.15
N ASN A 196 -5.79 -14.94 -31.61
CA ASN A 196 -7.18 -15.17 -31.15
C ASN A 196 -7.31 -16.22 -30.03
N GLY A 197 -6.27 -16.41 -29.22
CA GLY A 197 -6.29 -17.36 -28.10
C GLY A 197 -6.34 -18.84 -28.50
N ALA A 198 -5.99 -19.15 -29.75
CA ALA A 198 -5.92 -20.54 -30.20
C ALA A 198 -4.70 -21.23 -29.58
N GLN A 199 -4.92 -22.37 -28.92
CA GLN A 199 -3.83 -23.21 -28.44
C GLN A 199 -3.00 -23.73 -29.63
N ASN A 200 -1.68 -23.58 -29.58
CA ASN A 200 -0.79 -23.83 -30.73
C ASN A 200 -1.14 -22.98 -31.98
N GLY A 201 -1.75 -21.82 -31.77
CA GLY A 201 -2.20 -20.91 -32.83
C GLY A 201 -1.06 -20.29 -33.64
N ALA A 202 -1.40 -19.39 -34.56
CA ALA A 202 -0.39 -18.62 -35.32
C ALA A 202 0.33 -17.61 -34.40
N ASN A 203 1.53 -17.16 -34.80
CA ASN A 203 2.23 -16.09 -34.08
C ASN A 203 1.45 -14.76 -34.20
N ILE A 204 1.60 -13.89 -33.21
CA ILE A 204 0.97 -12.56 -33.17
C ILE A 204 2.02 -11.53 -33.62
N PRO A 205 1.86 -10.90 -34.79
CA PRO A 205 2.82 -9.89 -35.28
C PRO A 205 2.58 -8.55 -34.59
N PHE A 206 3.67 -7.80 -34.35
CA PHE A 206 3.62 -6.41 -33.88
C PHE A 206 4.78 -5.60 -34.47
N VAL A 207 4.65 -4.27 -34.49
CA VAL A 207 5.66 -3.37 -35.08
C VAL A 207 5.99 -2.28 -34.08
N VAL A 208 7.26 -2.18 -33.73
CA VAL A 208 7.83 -1.12 -32.89
C VAL A 208 8.28 0.03 -33.82
N PRO A 209 7.62 1.20 -33.75
CA PRO A 209 7.85 2.28 -34.71
C PRO A 209 9.20 3.00 -34.51
N GLU A 210 9.63 3.18 -33.26
CA GLU A 210 10.86 3.86 -32.88
C GLU A 210 11.52 3.16 -31.68
N ASP A 211 12.85 3.26 -31.56
CA ASP A 211 13.57 2.71 -30.41
C ASP A 211 13.02 3.31 -29.11
N ASN A 212 12.95 2.49 -28.05
CA ASN A 212 12.37 2.86 -26.76
C ASN A 212 10.84 3.06 -26.76
N THR A 213 10.13 2.67 -27.82
CA THR A 213 8.66 2.62 -27.78
C THR A 213 8.21 1.57 -26.75
N LEU A 214 7.34 1.95 -25.82
CA LEU A 214 6.76 1.02 -24.87
C LEU A 214 5.92 -0.04 -25.61
N VAL A 215 6.23 -1.30 -25.33
CA VAL A 215 5.44 -2.46 -25.73
C VAL A 215 4.84 -3.08 -24.47
N GLU A 216 3.53 -3.24 -24.47
CA GLU A 216 2.83 -4.00 -23.44
C GLU A 216 2.21 -5.26 -24.03
N PHE A 217 2.36 -6.35 -23.31
CA PHE A 217 1.70 -7.61 -23.55
C PHE A 217 0.69 -7.84 -22.44
N VAL A 218 -0.57 -8.05 -22.81
CA VAL A 218 -1.67 -8.35 -21.88
C VAL A 218 -2.27 -9.69 -22.27
N PHE A 219 -2.33 -10.64 -21.34
CA PHE A 219 -2.88 -11.97 -21.57
C PHE A 219 -4.01 -12.26 -20.59
N ASN A 220 -5.20 -12.55 -21.11
CA ASN A 220 -6.35 -12.92 -20.29
C ASN A 220 -6.50 -14.44 -20.27
N THR A 221 -6.47 -15.06 -19.09
CA THR A 221 -6.59 -16.53 -18.95
C THR A 221 -8.00 -17.06 -19.25
N SER A 222 -9.03 -16.21 -19.21
CA SER A 222 -10.42 -16.62 -19.43
C SER A 222 -10.70 -16.94 -20.91
N ASP A 223 -10.12 -16.17 -21.83
CA ASP A 223 -10.26 -16.38 -23.28
C ASP A 223 -8.94 -16.77 -23.98
N HIS A 224 -7.83 -16.79 -23.23
CA HIS A 224 -6.47 -17.02 -23.69
C HIS A 224 -5.98 -16.05 -24.76
N VAL A 225 -6.61 -14.88 -24.90
CA VAL A 225 -6.21 -13.88 -25.88
C VAL A 225 -5.06 -13.05 -25.31
N MET A 226 -3.97 -12.95 -26.08
CA MET A 226 -2.93 -11.95 -25.87
C MET A 226 -3.17 -10.75 -26.77
N THR A 227 -3.23 -9.58 -26.14
CA THR A 227 -3.20 -8.28 -26.81
C THR A 227 -1.77 -7.73 -26.71
N ILE A 228 -1.19 -7.37 -27.85
CA ILE A 228 0.11 -6.70 -27.91
C ILE A 228 -0.13 -5.26 -28.32
N ASN A 229 0.43 -4.36 -27.54
CA ASN A 229 0.15 -2.98 -27.66
C ASN A 229 1.45 -2.18 -27.77
N VAL A 230 1.55 -1.41 -28.85
CA VAL A 230 2.81 -0.74 -29.21
C VAL A 230 2.56 0.74 -29.43
N GLY A 231 3.21 1.60 -28.64
CA GLY A 231 3.15 3.05 -28.84
C GLY A 231 1.80 3.73 -28.60
N GLY A 232 0.85 3.09 -27.89
CA GLY A 232 -0.53 3.55 -27.58
C GLY A 232 -1.50 3.27 -28.75
N GLU A 233 -2.67 2.62 -28.62
CA GLU A 233 -3.92 3.05 -27.96
C GLU A 233 -4.72 1.86 -27.33
N ALA A 234 -4.11 0.69 -27.15
CA ALA A 234 -4.75 -0.45 -26.47
C ALA A 234 -3.81 -1.13 -25.44
N ALA A 235 -2.60 -0.58 -25.27
CA ALA A 235 -1.73 -0.86 -24.12
C ALA A 235 -2.38 -0.12 -22.98
N SER A 236 -2.53 -0.72 -21.81
CA SER A 236 -2.48 0.06 -20.59
C SER A 236 -1.10 0.74 -20.55
N THR A 237 -1.02 1.93 -21.15
CA THR A 237 0.04 2.91 -21.02
C THR A 237 -0.01 3.62 -19.66
N LEU A 238 -0.78 3.08 -18.71
CA LEU A 238 -0.96 3.64 -17.38
C LEU A 238 0.33 3.46 -16.58
N VAL A 239 1.17 4.50 -16.60
CA VAL A 239 2.21 4.70 -15.60
C VAL A 239 1.51 5.17 -14.33
N GLY A 240 1.38 4.28 -13.34
CA GLY A 240 0.67 4.54 -12.09
C GLY A 240 -0.31 3.45 -11.69
N ASN A 241 -0.76 3.48 -10.43
CA ASN A 241 -1.70 2.54 -9.84
C ASN A 241 -2.59 3.25 -8.80
N LEU A 242 -3.91 3.29 -9.02
CA LEU A 242 -4.88 3.87 -8.08
C LEU A 242 -5.35 2.90 -6.97
N PHE A 243 -4.75 1.73 -6.86
CA PHE A 243 -4.91 0.82 -5.71
C PHE A 243 -3.79 1.01 -4.68
N THR A 244 -2.63 1.54 -5.09
CA THR A 244 -1.52 1.89 -4.19
C THR A 244 -1.59 3.34 -3.76
N ALA A 245 -1.01 3.65 -2.59
CA ALA A 245 -0.93 5.00 -2.05
C ALA A 245 0.54 5.38 -1.78
N GLN A 246 1.26 5.81 -2.82
CA GLN A 246 2.70 6.08 -2.77
C GLN A 246 3.03 7.58 -2.59
N ALA A 247 2.01 8.44 -2.64
CA ALA A 247 2.16 9.87 -2.34
C ALA A 247 1.68 10.17 -0.92
N HIS A 248 2.24 11.21 -0.31
CA HIS A 248 1.99 11.56 1.09
C HIS A 248 1.59 13.04 1.22
N TRP A 249 0.36 13.33 1.61
CA TRP A 249 -0.08 14.68 1.96
C TRP A 249 0.30 14.97 3.42
N VAL A 250 1.32 15.79 3.63
CA VAL A 250 2.04 15.91 4.91
C VAL A 250 1.74 17.18 5.70
N THR A 251 1.25 18.23 5.04
CA THR A 251 0.74 19.48 5.64
C THR A 251 -0.43 19.98 4.80
N ALA A 252 -1.17 21.00 5.25
CA ALA A 252 -2.30 21.59 4.52
C ALA A 252 -1.96 21.94 3.06
N ASP A 253 -0.71 22.32 2.78
CA ASP A 253 -0.26 22.76 1.46
C ASP A 253 0.77 21.85 0.78
N THR A 254 1.24 20.76 1.40
CA THR A 254 2.40 20.00 0.89
C THR A 254 2.10 18.52 0.69
N ILE A 255 2.36 18.06 -0.53
CA ILE A 255 2.35 16.64 -0.92
C ILE A 255 3.78 16.22 -1.27
N LEU A 256 4.19 15.05 -0.79
CA LEU A 256 5.47 14.42 -1.10
C LEU A 256 5.24 13.19 -1.97
N TRP A 257 6.02 13.03 -3.03
CA TRP A 257 5.92 11.85 -3.89
C TRP A 257 7.26 11.54 -4.54
N ASP A 258 7.67 10.28 -4.53
CA ASP A 258 8.96 9.83 -5.04
C ASP A 258 8.94 9.61 -6.56
N THR A 259 8.99 10.72 -7.31
CA THR A 259 9.06 10.71 -8.78
C THR A 259 10.39 11.23 -9.32
N GLY A 260 11.31 11.59 -8.44
CA GLY A 260 12.43 12.48 -8.79
C GLY A 260 11.95 13.85 -9.29
N ARG A 261 12.84 14.60 -9.96
CA ARG A 261 12.51 15.92 -10.53
C ARG A 261 12.49 15.84 -12.05
N VAL A 262 11.31 16.00 -12.66
CA VAL A 262 11.16 16.04 -14.11
C VAL A 262 10.93 17.49 -14.57
N PRO A 263 11.90 18.14 -15.26
CA PRO A 263 11.76 19.51 -15.71
C PRO A 263 10.58 19.68 -16.67
N GLY A 264 9.70 20.65 -16.39
CA GLY A 264 8.57 20.99 -17.25
C GLY A 264 7.36 20.06 -17.12
N ALA A 265 7.40 19.08 -16.20
CA ALA A 265 6.24 18.28 -15.86
C ALA A 265 5.20 19.08 -15.06
N SER A 266 3.92 18.79 -15.30
CA SER A 266 2.79 19.23 -14.48
C SER A 266 2.41 18.12 -13.51
N TYR A 267 1.93 18.50 -12.32
CA TYR A 267 1.47 17.56 -11.29
C TYR A 267 0.10 18.02 -10.83
N ARG A 268 -0.84 17.08 -10.66
CA ARG A 268 -2.22 17.40 -10.31
C ARG A 268 -2.69 16.53 -9.15
N LEU A 269 -3.28 17.16 -8.15
CA LEU A 269 -4.08 16.50 -7.12
C LEU A 269 -5.50 16.36 -7.67
N HIS A 270 -5.93 15.13 -7.92
CA HIS A 270 -7.28 14.78 -8.34
C HIS A 270 -8.13 14.37 -7.14
N TYR A 271 -9.41 14.71 -7.18
CA TYR A 271 -10.35 14.34 -6.14
C TYR A 271 -11.74 14.06 -6.68
N SER A 272 -12.42 13.10 -6.06
CA SER A 272 -13.80 12.75 -6.35
C SER A 272 -14.54 12.49 -5.06
N ALA A 273 -15.73 13.06 -4.90
CA ALA A 273 -16.56 12.72 -3.76
C ALA A 273 -16.86 11.20 -3.78
N ASP A 274 -17.39 10.67 -4.86
CA ASP A 274 -18.03 9.35 -4.80
C ASP A 274 -17.15 8.19 -5.31
N GLY A 275 -15.83 8.35 -5.32
CA GLY A 275 -14.90 7.29 -5.74
C GLY A 275 -14.80 7.08 -7.25
N ALA A 276 -15.10 8.12 -8.03
CA ALA A 276 -15.19 8.03 -9.50
C ALA A 276 -13.86 8.29 -10.22
N LEU A 277 -12.72 8.42 -9.53
CA LEU A 277 -11.44 8.62 -10.20
C LEU A 277 -11.04 7.37 -10.97
N GLU A 278 -10.74 7.57 -12.25
CA GLU A 278 -10.28 6.53 -13.15
C GLU A 278 -8.95 6.93 -13.77
N LEU A 279 -8.03 5.98 -13.87
CA LEU A 279 -6.73 6.19 -14.48
C LEU A 279 -6.84 5.95 -16.00
N THR A 280 -6.46 6.96 -16.79
CA THR A 280 -6.42 6.90 -18.26
C THR A 280 -5.02 7.23 -18.79
N GLU A 281 -4.80 7.00 -20.08
CA GLU A 281 -3.50 7.28 -20.72
C GLU A 281 -3.07 8.76 -20.60
N ALA A 282 -4.03 9.67 -20.48
CA ALA A 282 -3.82 11.12 -20.32
C ALA A 282 -3.67 11.56 -18.84
N GLY A 283 -3.68 10.61 -17.91
CA GLY A 283 -3.73 10.82 -16.47
C GLY A 283 -5.11 10.51 -15.88
N ILE A 284 -5.36 11.04 -14.69
CA ILE A 284 -6.58 10.71 -13.94
C ILE A 284 -7.77 11.52 -14.46
N THR A 285 -8.94 10.88 -14.52
CA THR A 285 -10.23 11.48 -14.92
C THR A 285 -11.33 11.10 -13.93
N GLY A 286 -12.58 11.55 -14.15
CA GLY A 286 -13.73 11.17 -13.31
C GLY A 286 -13.91 12.00 -12.03
N GLY A 287 -13.10 13.04 -11.84
CA GLY A 287 -13.21 14.01 -10.76
C GLY A 287 -12.68 15.39 -11.16
N ASP A 288 -12.56 16.25 -10.16
CA ASP A 288 -11.93 17.57 -10.29
C ASP A 288 -10.44 17.49 -9.91
N PHE A 289 -9.66 18.53 -10.23
CA PHE A 289 -8.25 18.57 -9.87
C PHE A 289 -7.72 19.97 -9.52
N ILE A 290 -6.68 20.00 -8.70
CA ILE A 290 -5.85 21.16 -8.38
C ILE A 290 -4.46 20.95 -9.00
N GLU A 291 -3.96 21.97 -9.69
CA GLU A 291 -2.60 21.95 -10.24
C GLU A 291 -1.56 22.32 -9.17
N LEU A 292 -0.61 21.41 -8.93
CA LEU A 292 0.41 21.52 -7.91
C LEU A 292 1.67 22.23 -8.43
N THR A 293 2.36 22.93 -7.55
CA THR A 293 3.63 23.61 -7.85
C THR A 293 4.81 22.81 -7.28
N PRO A 294 5.74 22.29 -8.09
CA PRO A 294 6.92 21.62 -7.58
C PRO A 294 7.80 22.57 -6.75
N ASP A 295 8.13 22.17 -5.52
CA ASP A 295 9.01 22.95 -4.65
C ASP A 295 10.48 22.61 -4.93
N ARG A 296 11.22 23.60 -5.41
CA ARG A 296 12.65 23.44 -5.73
C ARG A 296 13.52 23.33 -4.48
N ALA A 297 13.06 23.80 -3.32
CA ALA A 297 13.74 23.62 -2.05
C ALA A 297 13.67 22.15 -1.58
N GLY A 298 12.66 21.39 -2.03
CA GLY A 298 12.42 20.02 -1.58
C GLY A 298 11.72 19.98 -0.23
N VAL A 299 11.92 18.88 0.50
CA VAL A 299 11.37 18.70 1.85
C VAL A 299 12.06 19.63 2.84
N THR A 300 11.29 20.34 3.67
CA THR A 300 11.84 21.24 4.71
C THR A 300 12.38 20.44 5.90
N ASP A 301 13.28 21.04 6.70
CA ASP A 301 13.82 20.39 7.91
C ASP A 301 12.73 19.99 8.91
N GLU A 302 11.65 20.78 9.02
CA GLU A 302 10.51 20.49 9.89
C GLU A 302 9.73 19.26 9.43
N ILE A 303 9.41 19.19 8.13
CA ILE A 303 8.74 18.02 7.55
C ILE A 303 9.66 16.79 7.64
N ALA A 304 10.96 16.94 7.39
CA ALA A 304 11.93 15.86 7.51
C ALA A 304 12.13 15.39 8.97
N ALA A 305 11.97 16.27 9.96
CA ALA A 305 12.01 15.88 11.37
C ALA A 305 10.76 15.08 11.78
N LYS A 306 9.58 15.46 11.26
CA LYS A 306 8.32 14.73 11.52
C LYS A 306 8.24 13.42 10.71
N PHE A 307 8.74 13.42 9.48
CA PHE A 307 8.67 12.30 8.53
C PHE A 307 10.06 11.99 7.92
N PRO A 308 11.03 11.50 8.72
CA PRO A 308 12.40 11.27 8.26
C PRO A 308 12.51 10.27 7.10
N GLN A 309 11.60 9.30 7.04
CA GLN A 309 11.51 8.33 5.95
C GLN A 309 11.15 8.96 4.59
N LEU A 310 10.55 10.16 4.59
CA LEU A 310 10.12 10.87 3.38
C LEU A 310 11.08 11.99 2.96
N ALA A 311 12.19 12.20 3.69
CA ALA A 311 13.05 13.37 3.53
C ALA A 311 13.71 13.51 2.13
N ARG A 312 13.73 12.44 1.34
CA ARG A 312 14.31 12.43 -0.03
C ARG A 312 13.28 12.64 -1.15
N PHE A 313 12.01 12.73 -0.82
CA PHE A 313 10.93 12.80 -1.81
C PHE A 313 10.89 14.17 -2.50
N SER A 314 10.27 14.24 -3.66
CA SER A 314 9.91 15.51 -4.28
C SER A 314 8.72 16.12 -3.55
N ALA A 315 8.78 17.43 -3.30
CA ALA A 315 7.72 18.18 -2.64
C ALA A 315 6.90 18.98 -3.66
N PHE A 316 5.59 18.95 -3.51
CA PHE A 316 4.59 19.59 -4.37
C PHE A 316 3.66 20.42 -3.50
N LYS A 317 3.46 21.68 -3.88
CA LYS A 317 2.70 22.66 -3.12
C LYS A 317 1.35 22.94 -3.75
N LEU A 318 0.31 22.99 -2.92
CA LEU A 318 -0.97 23.62 -3.27
C LEU A 318 -0.80 25.14 -3.23
N LYS A 319 -1.56 25.86 -4.05
CA LYS A 319 -1.53 27.33 -4.06
C LYS A 319 -2.41 27.86 -2.92
N PRO A 320 -2.10 29.05 -2.36
CA PRO A 320 -2.91 29.64 -1.28
C PRO A 320 -4.40 29.76 -1.60
N GLU A 321 -4.76 30.02 -2.86
CA GLU A 321 -6.15 30.10 -3.30
C GLU A 321 -6.91 28.76 -3.26
N ASP A 322 -6.21 27.64 -3.30
CA ASP A 322 -6.81 26.29 -3.32
C ASP A 322 -6.99 25.71 -1.91
N LEU A 323 -6.32 26.29 -0.89
CA LEU A 323 -6.32 25.75 0.49
C LEU A 323 -7.71 25.71 1.13
N ALA A 324 -8.63 26.58 0.71
CA ALA A 324 -10.00 26.58 1.23
C ALA A 324 -10.82 25.35 0.82
N ALA A 325 -10.42 24.65 -0.25
CA ALA A 325 -11.10 23.43 -0.72
C ALA A 325 -10.61 22.15 -0.03
N VAL A 326 -9.44 22.19 0.63
CA VAL A 326 -8.78 21.01 1.22
C VAL A 326 -9.69 20.25 2.20
N PRO A 327 -10.44 20.90 3.11
CA PRO A 327 -11.38 20.20 3.98
C PRO A 327 -12.39 19.32 3.24
N GLU A 328 -12.96 19.81 2.15
CA GLU A 328 -13.94 19.06 1.35
C GLU A 328 -13.28 17.90 0.61
N ILE A 329 -12.09 18.15 0.02
CA ILE A 329 -11.30 17.15 -0.71
C ILE A 329 -10.95 15.94 0.16
N LEU A 330 -10.59 16.16 1.43
CA LEU A 330 -10.22 15.10 2.37
C LEU A 330 -11.38 14.16 2.76
N THR A 331 -12.62 14.47 2.36
CA THR A 331 -13.82 13.62 2.62
C THR A 331 -14.15 12.66 1.45
N GLY A 332 -13.31 12.63 0.41
CA GLY A 332 -13.50 11.83 -0.79
C GLY A 332 -12.27 11.02 -1.20
N GLN A 333 -12.34 10.46 -2.40
CA GLN A 333 -11.19 9.82 -3.04
C GLN A 333 -10.19 10.88 -3.49
N ILE A 334 -8.91 10.65 -3.22
CA ILE A 334 -7.83 11.56 -3.60
C ILE A 334 -6.69 10.81 -4.26
N ALA A 335 -6.17 11.36 -5.35
CA ALA A 335 -5.09 10.79 -6.12
C ALA A 335 -4.18 11.89 -6.68
N ILE A 336 -2.95 11.55 -7.04
CA ILE A 336 -2.01 12.45 -7.70
C ILE A 336 -1.61 11.84 -9.02
N ASP A 337 -1.45 12.67 -10.05
CA ASP A 337 -0.69 12.30 -11.24
C ASP A 337 0.42 13.32 -11.56
N GLY A 338 1.38 12.87 -12.38
CA GLY A 338 2.40 13.72 -12.98
C GLY A 338 2.40 13.51 -14.49
N VAL A 339 2.51 14.57 -15.28
CA VAL A 339 2.53 14.50 -16.75
C VAL A 339 3.69 15.34 -17.27
N THR A 340 4.46 14.80 -18.21
CA THR A 340 5.58 15.50 -18.86
C THR A 340 5.09 16.66 -19.74
N GLN A 341 6.00 17.53 -20.15
CA GLN A 341 5.68 18.61 -21.10
C GLN A 341 5.15 18.11 -22.45
N GLN A 342 5.47 16.87 -22.81
CA GLN A 342 5.01 16.18 -24.03
C GLN A 342 3.64 15.52 -23.87
N GLY A 343 3.02 15.61 -22.68
CA GLY A 343 1.71 14.99 -22.41
C GLY A 343 1.78 13.52 -22.00
N LEU A 344 2.96 12.98 -21.71
CA LEU A 344 3.14 11.59 -21.26
C LEU A 344 2.99 11.49 -19.74
N LEU A 345 2.22 10.51 -19.27
CA LEU A 345 2.02 10.22 -17.85
C LEU A 345 3.34 9.73 -17.21
N LEU A 346 3.76 10.38 -16.13
CA LEU A 346 4.92 10.02 -15.30
C LEU A 346 4.58 9.01 -14.20
N GLY A 347 3.32 8.98 -13.79
CA GLY A 347 2.85 8.23 -12.64
C GLY A 347 1.47 8.70 -12.21
N ALA A 348 0.77 7.82 -11.50
CA ALA A 348 -0.47 8.12 -10.79
C ALA A 348 -0.56 7.23 -9.55
N THR A 349 -1.03 7.75 -8.43
CA THR A 349 -1.19 6.97 -7.19
C THR A 349 -2.17 7.65 -6.23
N LEU A 350 -2.75 6.91 -5.29
CA LEU A 350 -3.50 7.51 -4.18
C LEU A 350 -2.57 8.18 -3.18
N LEU A 351 -3.15 8.97 -2.26
CA LEU A 351 -2.40 9.65 -1.22
C LEU A 351 -2.64 9.03 0.16
N GLN A 352 -1.58 8.96 0.96
CA GLN A 352 -1.65 8.86 2.42
C GLN A 352 -1.68 10.28 2.99
N PHE A 353 -2.65 10.60 3.83
CA PHE A 353 -2.87 11.98 4.31
C PHE A 353 -2.94 12.18 5.84
N PRO A 354 -2.39 11.30 6.73
CA PRO A 354 -2.35 11.62 8.17
C PRO A 354 -1.67 12.94 8.51
N GLY A 355 -0.62 13.33 7.78
CA GLY A 355 0.08 14.58 8.05
C GLY A 355 -0.76 15.82 7.79
N ALA A 356 -1.55 15.82 6.70
CA ALA A 356 -2.53 16.87 6.44
C ALA A 356 -3.64 16.91 7.50
N LEU A 357 -4.11 15.76 7.98
CA LEU A 357 -5.10 15.70 9.05
C LEU A 357 -4.56 16.29 10.35
N ASP A 358 -3.32 15.95 10.74
CA ASP A 358 -2.70 16.53 11.92
C ASP A 358 -2.57 18.06 11.78
N ASP A 359 -2.07 18.54 10.64
CA ASP A 359 -1.81 19.97 10.43
C ASP A 359 -3.11 20.80 10.46
N LEU A 360 -4.23 20.23 9.99
CA LEU A 360 -5.52 20.90 9.93
C LEU A 360 -6.39 20.71 11.17
N TYR A 361 -6.38 19.52 11.77
CA TYR A 361 -7.41 19.06 12.68
C TYR A 361 -6.86 18.49 14.00
N THR A 362 -5.60 18.75 14.35
CA THR A 362 -5.09 18.39 15.69
C THR A 362 -6.04 18.93 16.76
N TYR A 363 -6.45 18.05 17.68
CA TYR A 363 -7.44 18.35 18.70
C TYR A 363 -6.98 17.85 20.08
N ASP A 364 -6.80 18.79 21.00
CA ASP A 364 -6.42 18.53 22.40
C ASP A 364 -7.60 18.63 23.38
N GLY A 365 -8.82 18.81 22.85
CA GLY A 365 -10.03 18.90 23.65
C GLY A 365 -10.57 17.52 24.08
N PRO A 366 -11.66 17.50 24.86
CA PRO A 366 -12.24 16.26 25.35
C PRO A 366 -12.89 15.44 24.23
N LEU A 367 -12.63 14.14 24.23
CA LEU A 367 -13.27 13.13 23.38
C LEU A 367 -13.95 12.06 24.25
N GLY A 368 -14.88 11.32 23.65
CA GLY A 368 -15.76 10.39 24.32
C GLY A 368 -16.88 11.08 25.09
N VAL A 369 -17.32 10.45 26.18
CA VAL A 369 -18.40 10.95 27.05
C VAL A 369 -17.82 11.91 28.09
N THR A 370 -18.27 13.16 28.06
CA THR A 370 -18.03 14.14 29.13
C THR A 370 -19.32 14.57 29.79
N TRP A 371 -19.22 15.15 31.00
CA TRP A 371 -20.38 15.47 31.82
C TRP A 371 -20.36 16.94 32.25
N ASN A 372 -21.50 17.62 32.11
CA ASN A 372 -21.78 18.90 32.75
C ASN A 372 -22.93 18.71 33.74
N GLY A 373 -22.60 18.49 35.01
CA GLY A 373 -23.56 17.97 35.98
C GLY A 373 -23.98 16.55 35.61
N ASP A 374 -25.27 16.34 35.37
CA ASP A 374 -25.84 15.07 34.93
C ASP A 374 -26.05 14.97 33.42
N VAL A 375 -25.74 16.03 32.66
CA VAL A 375 -25.93 16.06 31.20
C VAL A 375 -24.67 15.56 30.49
N PRO A 376 -24.74 14.49 29.68
CA PRO A 376 -23.59 14.02 28.91
C PRO A 376 -23.43 14.76 27.58
N THR A 377 -22.19 14.96 27.16
CA THR A 377 -21.81 15.37 25.79
C THR A 377 -20.88 14.30 25.22
N LEU A 378 -21.25 13.76 24.07
CA LEU A 378 -20.47 12.75 23.34
C LEU A 378 -19.74 13.43 22.20
N SER A 379 -18.42 13.23 22.11
CA SER A 379 -17.57 13.82 21.06
C SER A 379 -16.65 12.77 20.45
N VAL A 380 -16.56 12.73 19.12
CA VAL A 380 -15.68 11.82 18.37
C VAL A 380 -14.94 12.57 17.27
N TRP A 381 -13.63 12.33 17.14
CA TRP A 381 -12.81 12.93 16.10
C TRP A 381 -12.93 12.10 14.82
N ALA A 382 -13.49 12.71 13.77
CA ALA A 382 -13.74 12.07 12.48
C ALA A 382 -13.72 13.11 11.35
N PRO A 383 -12.55 13.74 11.07
CA PRO A 383 -12.42 14.87 10.15
C PRO A 383 -12.75 14.55 8.70
N THR A 384 -12.66 13.28 8.29
CA THR A 384 -12.96 12.83 6.92
C THR A 384 -14.39 12.31 6.76
N ALA A 385 -15.15 12.21 7.86
CA ALA A 385 -16.54 11.79 7.80
C ALA A 385 -17.40 12.87 7.14
N ARG A 386 -18.36 12.43 6.34
CA ARG A 386 -19.38 13.31 5.74
C ARG A 386 -20.53 13.57 6.70
N SER A 387 -20.87 12.55 7.46
CA SER A 387 -21.87 12.63 8.51
C SER A 387 -21.54 11.66 9.62
N VAL A 388 -21.89 12.05 10.85
CA VAL A 388 -21.88 11.16 12.01
C VAL A 388 -23.23 11.24 12.70
N LYS A 389 -23.84 10.09 12.95
CA LYS A 389 -25.09 9.95 13.70
C LYS A 389 -24.86 9.11 14.94
N LEU A 390 -25.53 9.45 16.03
CA LEU A 390 -25.58 8.65 17.24
C LEU A 390 -26.78 7.69 17.18
N HIS A 391 -26.52 6.39 17.28
CA HIS A 391 -27.55 5.38 17.50
C HIS A 391 -27.65 5.09 18.98
N LEU A 392 -28.69 5.60 19.65
CA LEU A 392 -28.89 5.48 21.09
C LEU A 392 -29.89 4.37 21.43
N PHE A 393 -29.51 3.45 22.31
CA PHE A 393 -30.27 2.27 22.70
C PHE A 393 -30.57 2.31 24.20
N ALA A 394 -31.80 1.95 24.57
CA ALA A 394 -32.22 1.91 25.97
C ALA A 394 -31.50 0.82 26.80
N ASP A 395 -31.06 -0.26 26.15
CA ASP A 395 -30.40 -1.40 26.80
C ASP A 395 -29.42 -2.13 25.85
N SER A 396 -28.74 -3.15 26.38
CA SER A 396 -27.74 -3.96 25.68
C SER A 396 -28.33 -5.13 24.88
N SER A 397 -29.65 -5.27 24.81
CA SER A 397 -30.28 -6.36 24.05
C SER A 397 -29.91 -6.23 22.57
N PRO A 398 -29.48 -7.32 21.90
CA PRO A 398 -29.20 -7.31 20.47
C PRO A 398 -30.36 -6.76 19.63
N ASP A 399 -31.60 -7.01 20.05
CA ASP A 399 -32.82 -6.60 19.35
C ASP A 399 -33.32 -5.19 19.72
N ALA A 400 -32.63 -4.47 20.61
CA ALA A 400 -33.04 -3.13 21.00
C ALA A 400 -33.02 -2.18 19.80
N THR A 401 -34.09 -1.40 19.64
CA THR A 401 -34.19 -0.39 18.58
C THR A 401 -33.45 0.89 18.98
N ALA A 402 -32.69 1.44 18.03
CA ALA A 402 -31.99 2.72 18.21
C ALA A 402 -32.92 3.91 17.99
N THR A 403 -32.72 4.97 18.78
CA THR A 403 -33.05 6.34 18.37
C THR A 403 -31.84 6.91 17.63
N VAL A 404 -32.02 7.35 16.40
CA VAL A 404 -30.93 7.88 15.56
C VAL A 404 -30.96 9.42 15.62
N LEU A 405 -29.83 10.01 15.98
CA LEU A 405 -29.68 11.46 16.20
C LEU A 405 -28.48 11.99 15.40
N ASP A 406 -28.66 13.09 14.67
CA ASP A 406 -27.55 13.73 13.96
C ASP A 406 -26.59 14.42 14.93
N MET A 407 -25.28 14.29 14.71
CA MET A 407 -24.26 15.01 15.46
C MET A 407 -23.88 16.32 14.77
N THR A 408 -23.38 17.28 15.54
CA THR A 408 -22.92 18.59 15.05
C THR A 408 -21.43 18.53 14.74
N HIS A 409 -21.04 18.91 13.52
CA HIS A 409 -19.65 18.98 13.09
C HIS A 409 -19.01 20.31 13.51
N ASP A 410 -17.90 20.23 14.23
CA ASP A 410 -16.94 21.31 14.40
C ASP A 410 -15.90 21.23 13.27
N ALA A 411 -16.10 22.06 12.23
CA ALA A 411 -15.26 22.08 11.05
C ALA A 411 -13.82 22.59 11.31
N GLU A 412 -13.55 23.26 12.44
CA GLU A 412 -12.20 23.73 12.78
C GLU A 412 -11.31 22.56 13.22
N HIS A 413 -11.87 21.59 13.96
CA HIS A 413 -11.12 20.49 14.56
C HIS A 413 -11.51 19.11 14.04
N GLY A 414 -12.49 19.00 13.13
CA GLY A 414 -12.96 17.72 12.60
C GLY A 414 -13.68 16.84 13.63
N VAL A 415 -14.23 17.46 14.68
CA VAL A 415 -14.90 16.76 15.79
C VAL A 415 -16.40 16.80 15.59
N TRP A 416 -17.04 15.65 15.78
CA TRP A 416 -18.50 15.54 15.79
C TRP A 416 -18.97 15.44 17.23
N SER A 417 -19.98 16.22 17.61
CA SER A 417 -20.49 16.23 18.99
C SER A 417 -22.02 16.25 19.08
N ILE A 418 -22.55 15.68 20.15
CA ILE A 418 -23.95 15.80 20.54
C ILE A 418 -24.07 15.91 22.06
N THR A 419 -24.86 16.88 22.51
CA THR A 419 -25.22 17.02 23.93
C THR A 419 -26.56 16.33 24.16
N GLY A 420 -26.57 15.40 25.11
CA GLY A 420 -27.72 14.59 25.44
C GLY A 420 -28.59 15.17 26.55
N GLU A 421 -29.31 14.26 27.22
CA GLU A 421 -30.17 14.55 28.36
C GLU A 421 -29.70 13.73 29.58
N PRO A 422 -30.02 14.12 30.82
CA PRO A 422 -29.58 13.39 32.01
C PRO A 422 -29.93 11.90 32.04
N GLY A 423 -31.06 11.54 31.44
CA GLY A 423 -31.53 10.15 31.34
C GLY A 423 -30.73 9.26 30.38
N TRP A 424 -29.72 9.78 29.70
CA TRP A 424 -28.83 9.01 28.83
C TRP A 424 -27.80 8.20 29.62
N ASN A 425 -27.55 8.52 30.90
CA ASN A 425 -26.67 7.71 31.72
C ASN A 425 -27.14 6.24 31.74
N TYR A 426 -26.20 5.31 31.59
CA TYR A 426 -26.38 3.87 31.42
C TYR A 426 -27.02 3.40 30.10
N GLN A 427 -27.39 4.29 29.18
CA GLN A 427 -27.82 3.89 27.84
C GLN A 427 -26.63 3.45 26.98
N TYR A 428 -26.92 2.69 25.93
CA TYR A 428 -25.92 2.15 25.02
C TYR A 428 -25.93 2.92 23.71
N TYR A 429 -24.82 2.92 22.98
CA TYR A 429 -24.73 3.63 21.71
C TYR A 429 -23.70 3.05 20.75
N LEU A 430 -23.87 3.44 19.48
CA LEU A 430 -22.91 3.30 18.39
C LEU A 430 -22.88 4.62 17.61
N TYR A 431 -21.76 4.91 16.97
CA TYR A 431 -21.70 5.93 15.92
C TYR A 431 -21.97 5.28 14.57
N GLU A 432 -22.89 5.85 13.79
CA GLU A 432 -22.96 5.61 12.35
C GLU A 432 -22.12 6.68 11.66
N VAL A 433 -21.04 6.26 11.01
CA VAL A 433 -20.08 7.13 10.34
C VAL A 433 -20.18 6.90 8.83
N GLU A 434 -20.62 7.94 8.11
CA GLU A 434 -20.60 7.98 6.64
C GLU A 434 -19.25 8.53 6.18
N VAL A 435 -18.44 7.71 5.52
CA VAL A 435 -17.05 8.07 5.18
C VAL A 435 -16.61 7.36 3.90
N TYR A 436 -15.79 8.03 3.09
CA TYR A 436 -15.13 7.38 1.97
C TYR A 436 -14.00 6.47 2.48
N THR A 437 -13.98 5.21 2.04
CA THR A 437 -12.92 4.26 2.39
C THR A 437 -12.19 3.79 1.15
N ARG A 438 -10.86 3.82 1.22
CA ARG A 438 -9.99 3.42 0.11
C ARG A 438 -10.14 1.95 -0.27
N THR A 439 -10.27 1.06 0.72
CA THR A 439 -10.35 -0.40 0.50
C THR A 439 -11.62 -0.82 -0.25
N GLU A 440 -12.73 -0.13 -0.01
CA GLU A 440 -14.00 -0.40 -0.70
C GLU A 440 -14.16 0.47 -1.97
N ASN A 441 -13.25 1.43 -2.18
CA ASN A 441 -13.36 2.50 -3.17
C ASN A 441 -14.76 3.15 -3.21
N ALA A 442 -15.36 3.36 -2.04
CA ALA A 442 -16.73 3.82 -1.92
C ALA A 442 -16.98 4.56 -0.62
N VAL A 443 -18.06 5.35 -0.60
CA VAL A 443 -18.65 5.88 0.63
C VAL A 443 -19.41 4.75 1.31
N VAL A 444 -19.05 4.48 2.56
CA VAL A 444 -19.65 3.43 3.38
C VAL A 444 -20.26 4.00 4.64
N HIS A 445 -21.20 3.25 5.23
CA HIS A 445 -21.82 3.55 6.52
C HIS A 445 -21.36 2.50 7.53
N ASN A 446 -20.49 2.91 8.46
CA ASN A 446 -19.97 2.03 9.50
C ASN A 446 -20.69 2.27 10.81
N LEU A 447 -21.15 1.20 11.46
CA LEU A 447 -21.58 1.24 12.86
C LEU A 447 -20.41 0.84 13.75
N VAL A 448 -19.90 1.79 14.54
CA VAL A 448 -18.69 1.62 15.35
C VAL A 448 -18.93 1.98 16.80
N THR A 449 -18.22 1.29 17.71
CA THR A 449 -18.11 1.71 19.10
C THR A 449 -17.22 2.94 19.24
N ASP A 450 -17.39 3.69 20.32
CA ASP A 450 -16.54 4.83 20.64
C ASP A 450 -15.12 4.35 21.00
N PRO A 451 -14.07 4.87 20.33
CA PRO A 451 -12.67 4.64 20.73
C PRO A 451 -12.38 5.06 22.18
N TYR A 452 -13.18 5.99 22.72
CA TYR A 452 -13.08 6.53 24.08
C TYR A 452 -14.10 5.90 25.05
N ALA A 453 -14.71 4.77 24.71
CA ALA A 453 -15.68 4.09 25.56
C ALA A 453 -15.11 3.69 26.93
N LEU A 454 -15.85 4.00 28.00
CA LEU A 454 -15.49 3.64 29.38
C LEU A 454 -16.27 2.42 29.92
N SER A 455 -17.34 2.03 29.23
CA SER A 455 -18.12 0.82 29.49
C SER A 455 -18.71 0.30 28.18
N LEU A 456 -18.99 -1.00 28.14
CA LEU A 456 -19.35 -1.74 26.94
C LEU A 456 -20.43 -2.77 27.24
N SER A 457 -21.26 -3.09 26.24
CA SER A 457 -22.07 -4.31 26.27
C SER A 457 -21.20 -5.56 26.14
N MET A 458 -21.81 -6.74 26.34
CA MET A 458 -21.15 -8.02 26.14
C MET A 458 -20.51 -8.08 24.74
N ASN A 459 -19.25 -8.54 24.70
CA ASN A 459 -18.40 -8.64 23.51
C ASN A 459 -18.19 -7.31 22.77
N SER A 460 -18.26 -6.17 23.48
CA SER A 460 -17.98 -4.85 22.93
C SER A 460 -18.86 -4.48 21.73
N THR A 461 -20.08 -5.02 21.68
CA THR A 461 -20.99 -4.81 20.54
C THR A 461 -21.64 -3.42 20.53
N ARG A 462 -21.63 -2.72 21.68
CA ARG A 462 -22.08 -1.34 21.87
C ARG A 462 -21.25 -0.68 22.97
N SER A 463 -21.05 0.62 22.84
CA SER A 463 -20.52 1.47 23.91
C SER A 463 -21.64 1.81 24.89
N GLN A 464 -21.30 2.11 26.15
CA GLN A 464 -22.25 2.56 27.15
C GLN A 464 -21.88 3.94 27.67
N ILE A 465 -22.87 4.83 27.73
CA ILE A 465 -22.74 6.13 28.38
C ILE A 465 -22.69 5.86 29.88
N VAL A 466 -21.57 6.17 30.51
CA VAL A 466 -21.39 5.94 31.95
C VAL A 466 -20.65 7.10 32.59
N ASN A 467 -21.13 7.56 33.75
CA ASN A 467 -20.38 8.44 34.62
C ASN A 467 -19.62 7.62 35.66
N LEU A 468 -18.30 7.49 35.52
CA LEU A 468 -17.48 6.72 36.46
C LEU A 468 -17.41 7.35 37.87
N ASP A 469 -17.82 8.62 38.02
CA ASP A 469 -17.97 9.27 39.32
C ASP A 469 -19.28 8.90 40.04
N ASP A 470 -20.16 8.11 39.42
CA ASP A 470 -21.38 7.61 40.05
C ASP A 470 -21.02 6.69 41.25
N PRO A 471 -21.43 7.03 42.49
CA PRO A 471 -21.16 6.20 43.66
C PRO A 471 -21.67 4.77 43.55
N ALA A 472 -22.66 4.49 42.68
CA ALA A 472 -23.15 3.13 42.43
C ALA A 472 -22.09 2.21 41.79
N LEU A 473 -21.04 2.79 41.18
CA LEU A 473 -19.94 2.07 40.54
C LEU A 473 -18.72 1.91 41.47
N MET A 474 -18.80 2.45 42.69
CA MET A 474 -17.70 2.45 43.64
C MET A 474 -17.94 1.43 44.75
N PRO A 475 -17.00 0.50 45.03
CA PRO A 475 -17.12 -0.35 46.20
C PRO A 475 -16.98 0.47 47.50
N ASP A 476 -17.47 -0.09 48.60
CA ASP A 476 -17.31 0.51 49.93
C ASP A 476 -15.82 0.81 50.21
N GLY A 477 -15.53 2.06 50.60
CA GLY A 477 -14.17 2.48 50.90
C GLY A 477 -13.32 2.94 49.70
N TRP A 478 -13.86 2.92 48.46
CA TRP A 478 -13.11 3.29 47.25
C TRP A 478 -12.40 4.64 47.37
N LEU A 479 -13.14 5.69 47.75
CA LEU A 479 -12.62 7.06 47.89
C LEU A 479 -11.66 7.23 49.08
N GLN A 480 -11.56 6.23 49.97
CA GLN A 480 -10.66 6.23 51.12
C GLN A 480 -9.46 5.29 50.94
N THR A 481 -9.35 4.62 49.78
CA THR A 481 -8.29 3.63 49.55
C THR A 481 -6.94 4.33 49.36
N GLU A 482 -5.97 4.01 50.22
CA GLU A 482 -4.60 4.49 50.13
C GLU A 482 -3.68 3.41 49.56
N LYS A 483 -2.78 3.77 48.63
CA LYS A 483 -1.77 2.85 48.11
C LYS A 483 -0.73 2.53 49.19
N PRO A 484 -0.23 1.28 49.29
CA PRO A 484 0.88 0.96 50.19
C PRO A 484 2.11 1.85 49.93
N PRO A 485 2.88 2.23 50.97
CA PRO A 485 4.04 3.09 50.80
C PRO A 485 5.15 2.40 50.00
N LEU A 486 5.75 3.14 49.07
CA LEU A 486 6.93 2.73 48.30
C LEU A 486 8.04 3.75 48.56
N ALA A 487 9.09 3.36 49.30
CA ALA A 487 10.12 4.30 49.77
C ALA A 487 11.11 4.66 48.65
N ALA A 488 11.48 3.68 47.81
CA ALA A 488 12.31 3.89 46.64
C ALA A 488 11.88 2.98 45.46
N PRO A 489 12.14 3.36 44.19
CA PRO A 489 11.86 2.50 43.04
C PRO A 489 12.57 1.14 43.08
N GLU A 490 13.71 1.05 43.77
CA GLU A 490 14.49 -0.19 43.95
C GLU A 490 13.79 -1.20 44.88
N ASP A 491 12.80 -0.76 45.67
CA ASP A 491 12.00 -1.63 46.55
C ASP A 491 10.89 -2.39 45.79
N ILE A 492 10.72 -2.12 44.49
CA ILE A 492 9.69 -2.77 43.67
C ILE A 492 10.04 -4.25 43.46
N VAL A 493 9.08 -5.12 43.79
CA VAL A 493 9.07 -6.52 43.40
C VAL A 493 7.83 -6.75 42.53
N VAL A 494 8.04 -7.14 41.26
CA VAL A 494 6.95 -7.38 40.30
C VAL A 494 6.62 -8.86 40.26
N TYR A 495 5.32 -9.16 40.35
CA TYR A 495 4.77 -10.48 40.05
C TYR A 495 3.84 -10.35 38.84
N GLU A 496 4.29 -10.87 37.70
CA GLU A 496 3.46 -10.92 36.49
C GLU A 496 2.44 -12.06 36.63
N LEU A 497 1.17 -11.75 36.37
CA LEU A 497 0.07 -12.67 36.57
C LEU A 497 -1.03 -12.43 35.53
N HIS A 498 -1.54 -13.52 34.97
CA HIS A 498 -2.76 -13.51 34.16
C HIS A 498 -3.98 -13.84 35.04
N VAL A 499 -5.07 -13.06 34.89
CA VAL A 499 -6.28 -13.19 35.73
C VAL A 499 -6.89 -14.59 35.66
N ARG A 500 -6.92 -15.21 34.48
CA ARG A 500 -7.43 -16.59 34.34
C ARG A 500 -6.49 -17.59 35.01
N ASP A 501 -5.20 -17.48 34.77
CA ASP A 501 -4.21 -18.45 35.25
C ASP A 501 -4.16 -18.47 36.78
N PHE A 502 -4.40 -17.31 37.39
CA PHE A 502 -4.51 -17.14 38.84
C PHE A 502 -5.53 -18.09 39.49
N SER A 503 -6.68 -18.33 38.85
CA SER A 503 -7.81 -19.00 39.51
C SER A 503 -8.40 -20.18 38.75
N ILE A 504 -8.07 -20.40 37.47
CA ILE A 504 -8.75 -21.40 36.63
C ILE A 504 -8.62 -22.84 37.13
N THR A 505 -7.60 -23.14 37.95
CA THR A 505 -7.41 -24.46 38.57
C THR A 505 -7.60 -24.45 40.09
N ASP A 506 -7.84 -23.29 40.71
CA ASP A 506 -7.99 -23.17 42.16
C ASP A 506 -9.42 -23.54 42.59
N GLN A 507 -9.57 -24.77 43.07
CA GLN A 507 -10.84 -25.32 43.54
C GLN A 507 -11.37 -24.66 44.82
N THR A 508 -10.59 -23.79 45.47
CA THR A 508 -11.03 -23.05 46.66
C THR A 508 -11.78 -21.75 46.32
N VAL A 509 -11.68 -21.30 45.06
CA VAL A 509 -12.44 -20.16 44.54
C VAL A 509 -13.87 -20.60 44.19
N ASN A 510 -14.85 -19.78 44.54
CA ASN A 510 -16.25 -20.07 44.20
C ASN A 510 -16.43 -20.05 42.67
N PRO A 511 -17.01 -21.10 42.06
CA PRO A 511 -17.30 -21.09 40.61
C PRO A 511 -18.43 -20.12 40.20
N ASP A 512 -19.27 -19.70 41.16
CA ASP A 512 -20.34 -18.69 41.01
C ASP A 512 -19.90 -17.33 41.56
#